data_AF-A0A3C2CMM9-F1
#
_entry.id   AF-A0A3C2CMM9-F1
#
_cell.length_a   1.000
_cell.length_b   1.000
_cell.length_c   1.000
_cell.angle_alpha   90.00
_cell.angle_beta   90.00
_cell.angle_gamma   90.00
#
_symmetry.space_group_name_H-M   'P 1'
#
loop_
_entity.id
_entity.type
_entity.pdbx_description
1 polymer ?
#
loop_
_entity_poly.entity_id
_entity_poly.type
_entity_poly.pdbx_seq_one_letter_code
_entity_poly.pdbx_strand_id
1 'polypeptide(L)'
;MEDNRDLLEEYRSSIDNVDAALIHLLAERFRITHQVGVYKAQNGLPAEDKEREAAQVKRMRELAEEAGIDPVFSEKFLRFII
;
A
#
# COMPACT_ATOMS: atom_id res chain seq x y z
N MET A 1 -1.25 20.77 34.01
CA MET A 1 -1.87 19.52 33.49
C MET A 1 -2.80 19.88 32.35
N GLU A 2 -2.26 20.55 31.35
CA GLU A 2 -2.95 21.08 30.15
C GLU A 2 -2.03 20.86 28.92
N ASP A 3 -1.19 19.82 28.98
CA ASP A 3 0.02 19.69 28.13
C ASP A 3 0.08 18.32 27.43
N ASN A 4 -0.39 17.24 28.08
CA ASN A 4 -0.37 15.90 27.50
C ASN A 4 -1.58 15.56 26.61
N ARG A 5 -2.71 16.26 26.75
CA ARG A 5 -3.90 15.98 25.93
C ARG A 5 -3.76 16.63 24.56
N ASP A 6 -3.26 17.86 24.55
CA ASP A 6 -3.08 18.66 23.34
C ASP A 6 -2.04 18.02 22.40
N LEU A 7 -0.91 17.53 22.95
CA LEU A 7 0.09 16.81 22.16
C LEU A 7 -0.45 15.47 21.59
N LEU A 8 -1.28 14.76 22.35
CA LEU A 8 -1.92 13.54 21.85
C LEU A 8 -2.91 13.84 20.72
N GLU A 9 -3.65 14.94 20.80
CA GLU A 9 -4.55 15.39 19.73
C GLU A 9 -3.78 15.79 18.47
N GLU A 10 -2.62 16.45 18.60
CA GLU A 10 -1.75 16.77 17.47
C GLU A 10 -1.21 15.50 16.77
N TYR A 11 -0.75 14.51 17.54
CA TYR A 11 -0.31 13.23 16.98
C TYR A 11 -1.45 12.50 16.27
N ARG A 12 -2.65 12.51 16.83
CA ARG A 12 -3.83 11.91 16.20
C ARG A 12 -4.20 12.61 14.91
N SER A 13 -4.22 13.94 14.89
CA SER A 13 -4.46 14.70 13.66
C SER A 13 -3.41 14.40 12.59
N SER A 14 -2.15 14.22 12.98
CA SER A 14 -1.08 13.82 12.05
C SER A 14 -1.32 12.41 11.48
N ILE A 15 -1.75 11.46 12.30
CA ILE A 15 -2.13 10.11 11.86
C ILE A 15 -3.32 10.17 10.88
N ASP A 16 -4.37 10.90 11.22
CA ASP A 16 -5.56 11.03 10.36
C ASP A 16 -5.20 11.61 8.97
N ASN A 17 -4.26 12.56 8.93
CA ASN A 17 -3.76 13.11 7.67
C ASN A 17 -2.98 12.08 6.83
N VAL A 18 -2.15 11.25 7.47
CA VAL A 18 -1.45 10.16 6.80
C VAL A 18 -2.44 9.13 6.28
N ASP A 19 -3.44 8.76 7.07
CA ASP A 19 -4.47 7.79 6.69
C ASP A 19 -5.30 8.28 5.49
N ALA A 20 -5.66 9.57 5.47
CA ALA A 20 -6.33 10.17 4.33
C ALA A 20 -5.47 10.09 3.05
N ALA A 21 -4.18 10.38 3.15
CA ALA A 21 -3.25 10.26 2.02
C ALA A 21 -3.13 8.80 1.55
N LEU A 22 -3.05 7.84 2.47
CA LEU A 22 -3.02 6.41 2.15
C LEU A 22 -4.26 5.98 1.37
N ILE A 23 -5.46 6.41 1.78
CA ILE A 23 -6.70 6.10 1.05
C ILE A 23 -6.68 6.65 -0.37
N HIS A 24 -6.22 7.89 -0.57
CA HIS A 24 -6.11 8.47 -1.91
C HIS A 24 -5.11 7.71 -2.80
N LEU A 25 -3.95 7.31 -2.25
CA LEU A 25 -2.96 6.51 -2.96
C LEU A 25 -3.50 5.12 -3.33
N LEU A 26 -4.25 4.48 -2.43
CA LEU A 26 -4.90 3.20 -2.69
C LEU A 26 -5.97 3.31 -3.78
N ALA A 27 -6.80 4.37 -3.76
CA ALA A 27 -7.79 4.61 -4.81
C ALA A 27 -7.13 4.72 -6.18
N GLU A 28 -6.03 5.47 -6.28
CA GLU A 28 -5.26 5.60 -7.52
C GLU A 28 -4.63 4.27 -7.95
N ARG A 29 -4.08 3.51 -6.99
CA ARG A 29 -3.54 2.16 -7.26
C ARG A 29 -4.62 1.24 -7.84
N PHE A 30 -5.83 1.22 -7.28
CA PHE A 30 -6.94 0.41 -7.80
C PHE A 30 -7.40 0.85 -9.19
N ARG A 31 -7.40 2.15 -9.47
CA ARG A 31 -7.69 2.67 -10.80
C ARG A 31 -6.70 2.12 -11.83
N ILE A 32 -5.41 2.08 -11.49
CA ILE A 32 -4.36 1.55 -12.36
C ILE A 32 -4.47 0.03 -12.51
N THR A 33 -4.69 -0.73 -11.43
CA THR A 33 -4.84 -2.20 -11.53
C THR A 33 -6.06 -2.60 -12.36
N HIS A 34 -7.15 -1.82 -12.29
CA HIS A 34 -8.30 -2.00 -13.17
C HIS A 34 -7.92 -1.80 -14.65
N GLN A 35 -7.18 -0.73 -14.98
CA GLN A 35 -6.69 -0.49 -16.35
C GLN A 35 -5.77 -1.61 -16.84
N VAL A 36 -4.90 -2.14 -15.98
CA VAL A 36 -4.08 -3.31 -16.29
C VAL A 36 -4.95 -4.54 -16.59
N GLY A 37 -6.01 -4.77 -15.80
CA GLY A 37 -6.96 -5.86 -16.05
C GLY A 37 -7.67 -5.73 -17.40
N VAL A 38 -8.17 -4.54 -17.73
CA VAL A 38 -8.78 -4.25 -19.04
C VAL A 38 -7.78 -4.49 -20.18
N TYR A 39 -6.55 -3.98 -20.05
CA TYR A 39 -5.51 -4.17 -21.04
C TYR A 39 -5.18 -5.65 -21.25
N LYS A 40 -5.01 -6.42 -20.16
CA LYS A 40 -4.74 -7.87 -20.23
C LYS A 40 -5.87 -8.61 -20.96
N ALA A 41 -7.12 -8.32 -20.62
CA ALA A 41 -8.28 -8.93 -21.25
C ALA A 41 -8.36 -8.62 -22.76
N GLN A 42 -8.12 -7.37 -23.15
CA GLN A 42 -8.11 -6.94 -24.55
C GLN A 42 -7.01 -7.61 -25.39
N ASN A 43 -5.89 -7.96 -24.77
CA ASN A 43 -4.73 -8.54 -25.44
C ASN A 43 -4.59 -10.05 -25.23
N GLY A 44 -5.59 -10.72 -24.64
CA GLY A 44 -5.55 -12.16 -24.37
C GLY A 44 -4.45 -12.59 -23.40
N LEU A 45 -3.98 -11.69 -22.53
CA LEU A 45 -2.97 -11.96 -21.53
C LEU A 45 -3.60 -12.59 -20.27
N PRO A 46 -2.88 -13.49 -19.57
CA PRO A 46 -3.38 -14.10 -18.35
C PRO A 46 -3.56 -13.06 -17.23
N ALA A 47 -4.62 -13.23 -16.44
CA ALA A 47 -4.88 -12.41 -15.27
C ALA A 47 -3.77 -12.57 -14.22
N GLU A 48 -3.39 -13.82 -13.94
CA GLU A 48 -2.30 -14.19 -13.03
C GLU A 48 -0.93 -14.01 -13.68
N ASP A 49 0.02 -13.48 -12.92
CA ASP A 49 1.42 -13.32 -13.33
C ASP A 49 2.33 -13.57 -12.11
N LYS A 50 2.69 -14.83 -11.92
CA LYS A 50 3.46 -15.30 -10.74
C LYS A 50 4.83 -14.64 -10.63
N GLU A 51 5.48 -14.38 -11.76
CA GLU A 51 6.79 -13.72 -11.77
C GLU A 51 6.64 -12.26 -11.33
N ARG A 52 5.61 -11.57 -11.84
CA ARG A 52 5.31 -10.20 -11.43
C ARG A 52 4.94 -10.12 -9.94
N GLU A 53 4.16 -11.06 -9.43
CA GLU A 53 3.80 -11.13 -8.00
C GLU A 53 5.02 -11.35 -7.11
N ALA A 54 5.90 -12.30 -7.46
CA ALA A 54 7.13 -12.54 -6.72
C ALA A 54 8.04 -11.29 -6.68
N ALA A 55 8.16 -10.58 -7.80
CA ALA A 55 8.91 -9.33 -7.87
C ALA A 55 8.28 -8.21 -7.01
N GLN A 56 6.94 -8.12 -6.94
CA GLN A 56 6.26 -7.15 -6.07
C GLN A 56 6.52 -7.46 -4.60
N VAL A 57 6.43 -8.73 -4.19
CA VAL A 57 6.71 -9.13 -2.80
C VAL A 57 8.14 -8.77 -2.43
N LYS A 58 9.12 -9.13 -3.27
CA LYS A 58 10.53 -8.79 -3.03
C LYS A 58 10.72 -7.28 -2.85
N ARG A 59 10.18 -6.47 -3.77
CA ARG A 59 10.33 -5.01 -3.71
C ARG A 59 9.64 -4.40 -2.48
N MET A 60 8.48 -4.90 -2.08
CA MET A 60 7.80 -4.41 -0.88
C MET A 60 8.59 -4.70 0.40
N ARG A 61 9.24 -5.87 0.46
CA ARG A 61 10.11 -6.23 1.59
C ARG A 61 11.32 -5.30 1.69
N GLU A 62 11.99 -5.04 0.57
CA GLU A 62 13.13 -4.09 0.51
C GLU A 62 12.70 -2.69 0.99
N LEU A 63 11.56 -2.18 0.51
CA LEU A 63 11.02 -0.88 0.95
C LEU A 63 10.65 -0.87 2.45
N ALA A 64 10.15 -1.98 2.99
CA ALA A 64 9.87 -2.08 4.42
C ALA A 64 11.15 -2.03 5.25
N GLU A 65 12.20 -2.76 4.84
CA GLU A 65 13.50 -2.72 5.50
C GLU A 65 14.07 -1.30 5.52
N GLU A 66 14.02 -0.59 4.39
CA GLU A 66 14.45 0.81 4.27
C GLU A 66 13.64 1.76 5.17
N ALA A 67 12.34 1.50 5.32
CA ALA A 67 11.44 2.31 6.16
C ALA A 67 11.44 1.92 7.64
N GLY A 68 12.18 0.88 8.05
CA GLY A 68 12.18 0.37 9.43
C GLY A 68 10.88 -0.36 9.82
N ILE A 69 10.12 -0.86 8.84
CA ILE A 69 8.87 -1.62 9.03
C ILE A 69 9.18 -3.12 8.90
N ASP A 70 8.47 -3.95 9.65
CA ASP A 70 8.58 -5.41 9.51
C ASP A 70 8.30 -5.85 8.05
N PRO A 71 9.27 -6.48 7.36
CA PRO A 71 9.08 -6.96 5.99
C PRO A 71 7.93 -7.95 5.86
N VAL A 72 7.63 -8.73 6.90
CA VAL A 72 6.50 -9.66 6.93
C VAL A 72 5.18 -8.90 6.92
N PHE A 73 5.09 -7.76 7.61
CA PHE A 73 3.93 -6.88 7.55
C PHE A 73 3.70 -6.33 6.14
N SER A 74 4.76 -5.89 5.46
CA SER A 74 4.66 -5.36 4.09
C SER A 74 4.10 -6.38 3.09
N GLU A 75 4.49 -7.65 3.24
CA GLU A 75 3.97 -8.72 2.39
C GLU A 75 2.49 -8.99 2.68
N LYS A 76 2.08 -9.06 3.95
CA LYS A 76 0.67 -9.22 4.33
C LYS A 76 -0.18 -8.06 3.80
N PHE A 77 0.33 -6.84 3.90
CA PHE A 77 -0.33 -5.65 3.36
C PHE A 77 -0.46 -5.72 1.84
N LEU A 78 0.60 -6.10 1.12
CA LEU A 78 0.56 -6.28 -0.33
C LEU A 78 -0.51 -7.30 -0.74
N ARG A 79 -0.55 -8.46 -0.06
CA ARG A 79 -1.54 -9.53 -0.32
C ARG A 79 -2.97 -9.16 0.03
N PHE A 80 -3.17 -8.19 0.93
CA PHE A 80 -4.49 -7.67 1.25
C PHE A 80 -5.03 -6.74 0.16
N ILE A 81 -4.15 -6.04 -0.57
CA ILE A 81 -4.54 -5.06 -1.59
C ILE A 81 -4.62 -5.68 -3.00
N ILE A 82 -3.82 -6.70 -3.31
CA ILE A 82 -3.79 -7.37 -4.62
C ILE A 82 -4.92 -8.38 -4.76
#